data_AF-A0A6A7B860-F1
#
_entry.id   AF-A0A6A7B860-F1
#
_cell.length_a   1.000
_cell.length_b   1.000
_cell.length_c   1.000
_cell.angle_alpha   90.00
_cell.angle_beta   90.00
_cell.angle_gamma   90.00
#
_symmetry.space_group_name_H-M   'P 1'
#
loop_
_entity.id
_entity.type
_entity.pdbx_description
1 polymer ?
#
loop_
_entity_poly.entity_id
_entity_poly.type
_entity_poly.pdbx_seq_one_letter_code
_entity_poly.pdbx_strand_id
1 'polypeptide(L)'
;MQVSAFLLVAAATLASAGQVNFYSDTNCQNYIGEAHPGSFTTTGGPAGSFSALWVTGDQWSCSNTCGPYIICGDSSCNRRKATGIGGCVSFNTGVWARNGCGQDMCGNA
;
A
#
# COMPACT_ATOMS: atom_id res chain seq x y z
N MET A 1 41.03 -19.54 -23.95
CA MET A 1 40.23 -18.31 -24.11
C MET A 1 38.85 -18.61 -23.57
N GLN A 2 38.50 -18.12 -22.39
CA GLN A 2 37.23 -18.44 -21.73
C GLN A 2 36.42 -17.15 -21.65
N VAL A 3 35.33 -17.10 -22.41
CA VAL A 3 34.44 -15.95 -22.51
C VAL A 3 33.37 -16.13 -21.44
N SER A 4 33.53 -15.46 -20.30
CA SER A 4 32.53 -15.47 -19.23
C SER A 4 31.37 -14.56 -19.62
N ALA A 5 30.19 -15.17 -19.78
CA ALA A 5 28.95 -14.49 -20.12
C ALA A 5 28.49 -13.58 -18.98
N PHE A 6 28.25 -12.30 -19.29
CA PHE A 6 27.54 -11.37 -18.41
C PHE A 6 26.04 -11.69 -18.45
N LEU A 7 25.49 -12.16 -17.32
CA LEU A 7 24.04 -12.25 -17.12
C LEU A 7 23.50 -10.86 -16.79
N LEU A 8 22.79 -10.25 -17.74
CA LEU A 8 21.96 -9.08 -17.53
C LEU A 8 20.69 -9.50 -16.78
N VAL A 9 20.61 -9.16 -15.49
CA VAL A 9 19.35 -9.22 -14.74
C VAL A 9 18.51 -8.03 -15.21
N ALA A 10 17.46 -8.28 -15.99
CA ALA A 10 16.45 -7.29 -16.29
C ALA A 10 15.70 -6.96 -14.99
N ALA A 11 16.01 -5.80 -14.38
CA ALA A 11 15.16 -5.22 -13.36
C ALA A 11 13.84 -4.84 -14.04
N ALA A 12 12.81 -5.66 -13.85
CA ALA A 12 11.45 -5.27 -14.20
C ALA A 12 11.11 -4.03 -13.36
N THR A 13 11.15 -2.85 -13.98
CA THR A 13 10.58 -1.64 -13.39
C THR A 13 9.08 -1.89 -13.30
N LEU A 14 8.62 -2.40 -12.17
CA LEU A 14 7.21 -2.35 -11.81
C LEU A 14 6.83 -0.87 -11.89
N ALA A 15 5.99 -0.54 -12.87
CA ALA A 15 5.43 0.80 -12.99
C ALA A 15 4.85 1.19 -11.62
N SER A 16 5.31 2.31 -11.09
CA SER A 16 4.96 2.79 -9.75
C SER A 16 3.45 2.83 -9.57
N ALA A 17 2.91 1.86 -8.84
CA ALA A 17 1.52 1.86 -8.49
C ALA A 17 1.40 2.50 -7.09
N GLY A 18 1.15 3.82 -7.07
CA GLY A 18 0.93 4.62 -5.87
C GLY A 18 2.05 4.70 -4.83
N GLN A 19 1.83 5.53 -3.83
CA GLN A 19 2.72 5.69 -2.68
C GLN A 19 1.87 5.73 -1.41
N VAL A 20 2.31 4.98 -0.42
CA VAL A 20 1.73 4.97 0.93
C VAL A 20 2.82 5.25 1.95
N ASN A 21 2.52 6.14 2.89
CA ASN A 21 3.38 6.43 4.02
C ASN A 21 2.90 5.68 5.26
N PHE A 22 3.83 5.22 6.07
CA PHE A 22 3.61 4.49 7.31
C PHE A 22 4.15 5.26 8.50
N TYR A 23 3.46 5.12 9.63
CA TYR A 23 3.70 5.90 10.84
C TYR A 23 3.64 5.00 12.07
N SER A 24 4.45 5.32 13.07
CA SER A 24 4.50 4.55 14.33
C SER A 24 3.44 4.95 15.35
N ASP A 25 2.60 5.94 15.03
CA ASP A 25 1.47 6.37 15.83
C ASP A 25 0.15 6.09 15.11
N THR A 26 -0.98 6.44 15.71
CA THR A 26 -2.32 6.17 15.16
C THR A 26 -2.93 7.36 14.40
N ASN A 27 -2.25 8.51 14.37
CA ASN A 27 -2.72 9.79 13.81
C ASN A 27 -1.84 10.26 12.63
N CYS A 28 -1.00 9.39 12.10
CA CYS A 28 -0.08 9.64 11.00
C CYS A 28 0.82 10.88 11.18
N GLN A 29 1.46 11.01 12.35
CA GLN A 29 2.35 12.14 12.66
C GLN A 29 3.82 11.75 12.68
N ASN A 30 4.15 10.55 13.15
CA ASN A 30 5.50 10.05 13.32
C ASN A 30 5.87 9.09 12.18
N TYR A 31 6.33 9.66 11.06
CA TYR A 31 6.70 8.92 9.85
C TYR A 31 7.85 7.95 10.12
N ILE A 32 7.73 6.71 9.62
CA ILE A 32 8.76 5.69 9.77
C ILE A 32 9.11 4.95 8.47
N GLY A 33 8.44 5.25 7.37
CA GLY A 33 8.77 4.70 6.06
C GLY A 33 7.61 4.77 5.07
N GLU A 34 7.88 4.32 3.85
CA GLU A 34 6.94 4.34 2.75
C GLU A 34 7.03 3.06 1.92
N ALA A 35 6.01 2.81 1.11
CA ALA A 35 6.05 1.77 0.08
C ALA A 35 5.31 2.19 -1.19
N HIS A 36 5.62 1.49 -2.26
CA HIS A 36 5.02 1.67 -3.59
C HIS A 36 4.33 0.37 -4.04
N PRO A 37 3.20 -0.01 -3.42
CA PRO A 37 2.49 -1.25 -3.69
C PRO A 37 1.93 -1.35 -5.12
N GLY A 38 2.42 -2.32 -5.89
CA GLY A 38 1.87 -2.69 -7.21
C GLY A 38 0.33 -2.83 -7.24
N SER A 39 -0.28 -2.67 -8.41
CA SER A 39 -1.73 -2.88 -8.58
C SER A 39 -2.16 -4.25 -8.05
N PHE A 40 -3.24 -4.25 -7.28
CA PHE A 40 -3.83 -5.37 -6.53
C PHE A 40 -2.90 -6.08 -5.54
N THR A 41 -1.75 -5.49 -5.23
CA THR A 41 -0.76 -6.03 -4.29
C THR A 41 -0.96 -5.45 -2.90
N THR A 42 -0.81 -6.30 -1.87
CA THR A 42 -0.81 -5.90 -0.46
C THR A 42 0.63 -5.83 0.04
N THR A 43 1.05 -4.68 0.55
CA THR A 43 2.41 -4.43 1.04
C THR A 43 2.37 -3.96 2.48
N GLY A 44 3.22 -4.53 3.33
CA GLY A 44 3.34 -4.14 4.74
C GLY A 44 4.27 -2.96 4.94
N GLY A 45 3.97 -2.15 5.95
CA GLY A 45 4.90 -1.13 6.40
C GLY A 45 6.09 -1.70 7.20
N PRO A 46 7.06 -0.86 7.55
CA PRO A 46 8.12 -1.22 8.49
C PRO A 46 7.55 -1.77 9.82
N ALA A 47 8.31 -2.61 10.51
CA ALA A 47 7.91 -3.09 11.83
C ALA A 47 7.66 -1.91 12.78
N GLY A 48 6.56 -1.96 13.54
CA GLY A 48 6.12 -0.86 14.41
C GLY A 48 5.20 0.16 13.73
N SER A 49 4.79 -0.05 12.49
CA SER A 49 3.76 0.77 11.82
C SER A 49 2.37 0.50 12.41
N PHE A 50 1.68 1.55 12.85
CA PHE A 50 0.30 1.48 13.37
C PHE A 50 -0.69 2.32 12.58
N SER A 51 -0.22 3.22 11.72
CA SER A 51 -1.06 3.93 10.76
C SER A 51 -0.39 4.11 9.42
N ALA A 52 -1.22 4.28 8.41
CA ALA A 52 -0.79 4.54 7.04
C ALA A 52 -1.69 5.59 6.39
N LEU A 53 -1.17 6.25 5.36
CA LEU A 53 -1.95 7.11 4.47
C LEU A 53 -1.41 7.03 3.05
N TRP A 54 -2.32 7.01 2.09
CA TRP A 54 -1.97 7.07 0.68
C TRP A 54 -1.62 8.50 0.30
N VAL A 55 -0.45 8.71 -0.30
CA VAL A 55 0.04 10.02 -0.74
C VAL A 55 -0.29 10.23 -2.21
N THR A 56 -0.10 9.19 -3.02
CA THR A 56 -0.39 9.20 -4.46
C THR A 56 -0.94 7.85 -4.90
N GLY A 57 -1.58 7.81 -6.06
CA GLY A 57 -2.07 6.57 -6.63
C GLY A 57 -2.48 6.73 -8.08
N ASP A 58 -2.52 5.59 -8.76
CA ASP A 58 -2.64 5.41 -10.22
C ASP A 58 -3.95 4.72 -10.61
N GLN A 59 -4.71 4.21 -9.64
CA GLN A 59 -5.93 3.43 -9.84
C GLN A 59 -7.16 4.30 -10.18
N TRP A 60 -7.04 5.14 -11.20
CA TRP A 60 -8.10 6.04 -11.65
C TRP A 60 -9.35 5.32 -12.16
N SER A 61 -9.17 4.12 -12.72
CA SER A 61 -10.28 3.25 -13.15
C SER A 61 -11.24 2.91 -12.01
N CYS A 62 -10.75 2.98 -10.76
CA CYS A 62 -11.51 2.65 -9.57
C CYS A 62 -11.90 3.86 -8.71
N SER A 63 -11.62 5.09 -9.17
CA SER A 63 -12.07 6.33 -8.53
C SER A 63 -13.59 6.39 -8.38
N ASN A 64 -14.33 5.78 -9.31
CA ASN A 64 -15.80 5.74 -9.32
C ASN A 64 -16.39 4.70 -8.35
N THR A 65 -15.54 3.96 -7.62
CA THR A 65 -15.95 3.02 -6.57
C THR A 65 -15.74 3.65 -5.19
N CYS A 66 -15.79 2.89 -4.10
CA CYS A 66 -15.63 3.41 -2.73
C CYS A 66 -14.20 3.75 -2.33
N GLY A 67 -13.40 4.20 -3.29
CA GLY A 67 -11.98 4.48 -3.15
C GLY A 67 -11.12 3.30 -3.64
N PRO A 68 -10.10 3.57 -4.47
CA PRO A 68 -9.18 2.54 -4.95
C PRO A 68 -8.05 2.20 -3.96
N TYR A 69 -8.03 2.85 -2.80
CA TYR A 69 -6.94 2.75 -1.84
C TYR A 69 -7.42 2.11 -0.55
N ILE A 70 -6.77 1.01 -0.16
CA ILE A 70 -7.17 0.23 0.98
C ILE A 70 -6.00 0.19 1.97
N ILE A 71 -6.30 0.37 3.25
CA ILE A 71 -5.36 0.13 4.34
C ILE A 71 -5.89 -1.05 5.15
N CYS A 72 -5.01 -2.00 5.43
CA CYS A 72 -5.34 -3.25 6.08
C CYS A 72 -4.63 -3.39 7.43
N GLY A 73 -5.25 -4.08 8.38
CA GLY A 73 -4.72 -4.40 9.70
C GLY A 73 -4.11 -5.80 9.80
N ASP A 74 -4.01 -6.52 8.69
CA ASP A 74 -3.33 -7.80 8.54
C ASP A 74 -2.80 -7.98 7.10
N SER A 75 -1.83 -8.87 6.94
CA SER A 75 -1.16 -9.14 5.66
C SER A 75 -2.06 -9.80 4.61
N SER A 76 -3.15 -10.47 5.04
CA SER A 76 -4.16 -11.05 4.14
C SER A 76 -5.24 -10.02 3.75
N CYS A 77 -5.17 -8.81 4.30
CA CYS A 77 -6.15 -7.74 4.15
C CYS A 77 -7.59 -8.15 4.49
N ASN A 78 -7.78 -8.98 5.50
CA ASN A 78 -9.11 -9.37 5.98
C ASN A 78 -9.76 -8.23 6.79
N ARG A 79 -8.98 -7.56 7.63
CA ARG A 79 -9.35 -6.35 8.39
C ARG A 79 -8.85 -5.15 7.61
N ARG A 80 -9.75 -4.28 7.15
CA ARG A 80 -9.41 -3.25 6.17
C ARG A 80 -10.37 -2.08 6.20
N LYS A 81 -9.90 -0.94 5.72
CA LYS A 81 -10.69 0.26 5.48
C LYS A 81 -10.32 0.84 4.11
N ALA A 82 -11.34 1.18 3.33
CA ALA A 82 -11.15 1.97 2.13
C ALA A 82 -10.89 3.44 2.53
N THR A 83 -9.98 4.11 1.84
CA THR A 83 -9.60 5.50 2.11
C THR A 83 -9.30 6.24 0.81
N GLY A 84 -9.22 7.56 0.90
CA GLY A 84 -8.71 8.42 -0.16
C GLY A 84 -7.22 8.73 0.04
N ILE A 85 -6.64 9.41 -0.95
CA ILE A 85 -5.34 10.07 -0.77
C ILE A 85 -5.46 11.08 0.38
N GLY A 86 -4.47 11.10 1.26
CA GLY A 86 -4.42 11.94 2.47
C GLY A 86 -5.19 11.39 3.66
N GLY A 87 -6.00 10.34 3.50
CA GLY A 87 -6.77 9.77 4.60
C GLY A 87 -5.93 8.85 5.49
N CYS A 88 -5.68 9.28 6.73
CA CYS A 88 -4.99 8.48 7.73
C CYS A 88 -5.88 7.34 8.26
N VAL A 89 -5.37 6.11 8.23
CA VAL A 89 -6.03 4.93 8.78
C VAL A 89 -5.07 4.21 9.71
N SER A 90 -5.57 3.78 10.86
CA SER A 90 -4.78 3.09 11.87
C SER A 90 -5.36 1.73 12.29
N PHE A 91 -4.46 0.83 12.67
CA PHE A 91 -4.76 -0.48 13.24
C PHE A 91 -3.75 -0.81 14.34
N ASN A 92 -4.22 -1.39 15.45
CA ASN A 92 -3.36 -1.78 16.58
C ASN A 92 -2.54 -3.06 16.34
N THR A 93 -2.71 -3.74 15.19
CA THR A 93 -2.09 -5.04 14.89
C THR A 93 -0.98 -4.96 13.83
N GLY A 94 -0.58 -3.75 13.45
CA GLY A 94 0.23 -3.50 12.27
C GLY A 94 -0.63 -2.96 11.12
N VAL A 95 0.02 -2.35 10.13
CA VAL A 95 -0.65 -1.82 8.95
C VAL A 95 0.00 -2.27 7.65
N TRP A 96 -0.87 -2.55 6.69
CA TRP A 96 -0.55 -2.89 5.31
C TRP A 96 -1.36 -1.99 4.38
N ALA A 97 -0.94 -1.85 3.15
CA ALA A 97 -1.63 -1.09 2.14
C ALA A 97 -1.87 -1.96 0.92
N ARG A 98 -3.05 -1.86 0.33
CA ARG A 98 -3.39 -2.54 -0.91
C ARG A 98 -3.83 -1.54 -1.97
N ASN A 99 -3.09 -1.50 -3.08
CA ASN A 99 -3.44 -0.66 -4.22
C ASN A 99 -4.49 -1.36 -5.07
N GLY A 100 -5.79 -1.15 -4.85
CA GLY A 100 -6.76 -1.96 -5.56
C GLY A 100 -8.19 -1.67 -5.17
N CYS A 101 -9.08 -2.07 -6.06
CA CYS A 101 -10.49 -1.78 -5.96
C CYS A 101 -11.17 -2.77 -5.00
N GLY A 102 -12.18 -2.28 -4.31
CA GLY A 102 -13.04 -3.10 -3.46
C GLY A 102 -14.45 -2.55 -3.48
N GLN A 103 -15.27 -3.00 -4.43
CA GLN A 103 -16.67 -2.58 -4.48
C GLN A 103 -17.46 -3.02 -3.23
N ASP A 104 -17.05 -4.13 -2.60
CA ASP A 104 -17.63 -4.61 -1.34
C ASP A 104 -17.07 -3.91 -0.08
N MET A 105 -16.23 -2.90 -0.22
CA MET A 105 -15.42 -2.33 0.88
C MET A 105 -15.87 -0.93 1.30
N CYS A 106 -17.03 -0.49 0.80
CA CYS A 106 -17.70 0.77 1.14
C CYS A 106 -18.26 0.82 2.58
N GLY A 107 -18.45 -0.35 3.19
CA GLY A 107 -18.95 -0.51 4.55
C GLY A 107 -17.86 -1.13 5.43
N ASN A 108 -17.29 -0.31 6.29
CA ASN A 108 -16.24 -0.70 7.24
C ASN A 108 -16.64 -1.92 8.08
N ALA A 109 -15.67 -2.80 8.35
CA ALA A 109 -15.62 -3.57 9.59
C ALA A 109 -14.86 -2.78 10.67
#